data_AF-A0AAN6IGB4-F1
#
_entry.id   AF-A0AAN6IGB4-F1
#
_cell.length_a   1.000
_cell.length_b   1.000
_cell.length_c   1.000
_cell.angle_alpha   90.00
_cell.angle_beta   90.00
_cell.angle_gamma   90.00
#
_symmetry.space_group_name_H-M   'P 1'
#
loop_
_entity.id
_entity.type
_entity.pdbx_description
1 polymer ?
#
loop_
_entity_poly.entity_id
_entity_poly.type
_entity_poly.pdbx_seq_one_letter_code
_entity_poly.pdbx_strand_id
1 'polypeptide(L)'
;MSHQVVTRLAAEGTATLEVLEALCLLALSDMIVGKPARAWMTVGTASRLQAFRTLSRPEPDNAHEDEDHESRCYWSIFILERAFAHQPGESGESDNAPKYPPSAPWPPPVHAQDSNSQTVGPPNLDEGLEDPGILAHCIEMISIWGDVCSSLGELRSGKAESPWLPNSIISRLSLRMHESEARFTSRHLLRNVALPGRSPLNCSSIKSTGHPGHLWR
;
A
#
# COMPACT_ATOMS: atom_id res chain seq x y z
N MET A 1 0.57 -2.87 -21.72
CA MET A 1 -0.45 -2.32 -22.65
C MET A 1 -0.14 -0.87 -22.95
N SER A 2 -0.45 -0.36 -24.15
CA SER A 2 -0.30 1.07 -24.44
C SER A 2 -1.40 1.88 -23.74
N HIS A 3 -1.13 3.14 -23.38
CA HIS A 3 -2.10 4.01 -22.70
C HIS A 3 -3.46 4.04 -23.42
N GLN A 4 -3.47 4.16 -24.75
CA GLN A 4 -4.70 4.20 -25.54
C GLN A 4 -5.53 2.92 -25.44
N VAL A 5 -4.88 1.76 -25.37
CA VAL A 5 -5.55 0.47 -25.24
C VAL A 5 -6.21 0.35 -23.86
N VAL A 6 -5.49 0.72 -22.80
CA VAL A 6 -6.02 0.67 -21.42
C VAL A 6 -7.24 1.57 -21.28
N THR A 7 -7.15 2.82 -21.77
CA THR A 7 -8.29 3.75 -21.70
C THR A 7 -9.49 3.28 -22.50
N ARG A 8 -9.26 2.62 -23.64
CA ARG A 8 -10.33 2.07 -24.45
C ARG A 8 -11.02 0.90 -23.74
N LEU A 9 -10.25 -0.07 -23.25
CA LEU A 9 -10.78 -1.23 -22.52
C LEU A 9 -11.55 -0.80 -21.27
N ALA A 10 -11.03 0.18 -20.54
CA ALA A 10 -11.70 0.74 -19.37
C ALA A 10 -13.03 1.44 -19.74
N ALA A 11 -13.05 2.20 -20.84
CA ALA A 11 -14.27 2.85 -21.33
C ALA A 11 -15.33 1.85 -21.83
N GLU A 12 -14.90 0.69 -22.34
CA GLU A 12 -15.76 -0.44 -22.72
C GLU A 12 -16.27 -1.24 -21.49
N GLY A 13 -15.84 -0.89 -20.27
CA GLY A 13 -16.27 -1.58 -19.04
C GLY A 13 -15.49 -2.84 -18.70
N THR A 14 -14.32 -3.06 -19.34
CA THR A 14 -13.51 -4.26 -19.11
C THR A 14 -12.84 -4.19 -17.74
N ALA A 15 -13.33 -4.99 -16.78
CA ALA A 15 -12.85 -5.02 -15.39
C ALA A 15 -11.90 -6.20 -15.08
N THR A 16 -10.95 -6.48 -15.99
CA THR A 16 -9.90 -7.48 -15.72
C THR A 16 -8.81 -6.89 -14.81
N LEU A 17 -8.08 -7.74 -14.09
CA LEU A 17 -7.04 -7.28 -13.15
C LEU A 17 -5.94 -6.49 -13.87
N GLU A 18 -5.53 -6.94 -15.06
CA GLU A 18 -4.48 -6.29 -15.83
C GLU A 18 -4.87 -4.88 -16.28
N VAL A 19 -6.17 -4.65 -16.54
CA VAL A 19 -6.69 -3.32 -16.85
C VAL A 19 -6.65 -2.44 -15.60
N LEU A 20 -7.08 -2.95 -14.45
CA LEU A 20 -7.07 -2.23 -13.18
C LEU A 20 -5.65 -1.87 -12.71
N GLU A 21 -4.73 -2.83 -12.76
CA GLU A 21 -3.30 -2.63 -12.46
C GLU A 21 -2.69 -1.60 -13.42
N ALA A 22 -2.98 -1.70 -14.72
CA ALA A 22 -2.51 -0.72 -15.69
C ALA A 22 -3.08 0.68 -15.42
N LEU A 23 -4.35 0.81 -15.02
CA LEU A 23 -4.94 2.09 -14.61
C LEU A 23 -4.23 2.65 -13.37
N CYS A 24 -3.88 1.83 -12.37
CA CYS A 24 -3.11 2.27 -11.21
C CYS A 24 -1.75 2.85 -11.61
N LEU A 25 -1.03 2.16 -12.49
CA LEU A 25 0.27 2.63 -13.01
C LEU A 25 0.14 3.91 -13.84
N LEU A 26 -0.93 4.02 -14.64
CA LEU A 26 -1.22 5.23 -15.42
C LEU A 26 -1.55 6.42 -14.51
N ALA A 27 -2.36 6.22 -13.48
CA ALA A 27 -2.67 7.25 -12.49
C ALA A 27 -1.40 7.76 -11.80
N LEU A 28 -0.53 6.85 -11.34
CA LEU A 28 0.77 7.21 -10.76
C LEU A 28 1.64 8.00 -11.74
N SER A 29 1.71 7.55 -12.99
CA SER A 29 2.45 8.25 -14.06
C SER A 29 1.92 9.67 -14.29
N ASP A 30 0.60 9.84 -14.36
CA ASP A 30 -0.03 11.15 -14.53
C ASP A 30 0.20 12.06 -13.32
N MET A 31 0.24 11.52 -12.09
CA MET A 31 0.63 12.28 -10.90
C MET A 31 2.09 12.75 -10.98
N ILE A 32 3.03 11.87 -11.35
CA ILE A 32 4.46 12.20 -11.49
C ILE A 32 4.67 13.29 -12.55
N VAL A 33 3.92 13.25 -13.65
CA VAL A 33 3.97 14.24 -14.73
C VAL A 33 3.23 15.54 -14.40
N GLY A 34 2.57 15.63 -13.23
CA GLY A 34 1.87 16.84 -12.78
C GLY A 34 0.51 17.05 -13.46
N LYS A 35 -0.20 15.96 -13.79
CA LYS A 35 -1.54 15.96 -14.38
C LYS A 35 -2.59 15.41 -13.40
N PRO A 36 -2.82 16.07 -12.24
CA PRO A 36 -3.64 15.52 -11.17
C PRO A 36 -5.11 15.30 -11.56
N ALA A 37 -5.70 16.17 -12.40
CA ALA A 37 -7.07 15.99 -12.87
C ALA A 37 -7.23 14.71 -13.71
N ARG A 38 -6.22 14.37 -14.52
CA ARG A 38 -6.22 13.14 -15.32
C ARG A 38 -6.03 11.92 -14.44
N ALA A 39 -5.06 11.96 -13.53
CA ALA A 39 -4.85 10.91 -12.55
C ALA A 39 -6.12 10.63 -11.73
N TRP A 40 -6.80 11.69 -11.25
CA TRP A 40 -8.07 11.56 -10.53
C TRP A 40 -9.12 10.80 -11.34
N MET A 41 -9.31 11.17 -12.60
CA MET A 41 -10.26 10.47 -13.48
C MET A 41 -9.87 9.01 -13.65
N THR A 42 -8.57 8.72 -13.87
CA THR A 42 -8.06 7.36 -14.01
C THR A 42 -8.29 6.52 -12.76
N VAL A 43 -8.01 7.06 -11.56
CA VAL A 43 -8.29 6.40 -10.28
C VAL A 43 -9.78 6.13 -10.15
N GLY A 44 -10.63 7.14 -10.37
CA GLY A 44 -12.08 6.96 -10.28
C GLY A 44 -12.65 5.97 -11.30
N THR A 45 -12.03 5.80 -12.47
CA THR A 45 -12.39 4.72 -13.40
C THR A 45 -11.98 3.36 -12.84
N ALA A 46 -10.77 3.22 -12.31
CA ALA A 46 -10.30 1.98 -11.70
C ALA A 46 -11.21 1.54 -10.54
N SER A 47 -11.58 2.46 -9.65
CA SER A 47 -12.46 2.18 -8.52
C SER A 47 -13.84 1.67 -8.94
N ARG A 48 -14.45 2.31 -9.94
CA ARG A 48 -15.76 1.89 -10.47
C ARG A 48 -15.69 0.53 -11.14
N LEU A 49 -14.62 0.26 -11.89
CA LEU A 49 -14.42 -1.06 -12.51
C LEU A 49 -14.15 -2.13 -11.45
N GLN A 50 -13.39 -1.84 -10.40
CA GLN A 50 -13.19 -2.75 -9.27
C GLN A 50 -14.51 -3.07 -8.57
N ALA A 51 -15.34 -2.07 -8.28
CA ALA A 51 -16.67 -2.29 -7.72
C ALA A 51 -17.55 -3.16 -8.63
N PHE A 52 -17.51 -2.92 -9.94
CA PHE A 52 -18.23 -3.74 -10.93
C PHE A 52 -17.73 -5.19 -10.95
N ARG A 53 -16.40 -5.40 -10.85
CA ARG A 53 -15.78 -6.73 -10.75
C ARG A 53 -16.27 -7.47 -9.52
N THR A 54 -16.27 -6.82 -8.35
CA THR A 54 -16.77 -7.41 -7.09
C THR A 54 -18.23 -7.82 -7.18
N LEU A 55 -19.08 -6.98 -7.80
CA LEU A 55 -20.51 -7.28 -8.00
C LEU A 55 -20.76 -8.43 -8.99
N SER A 56 -19.87 -8.61 -9.96
CA SER A 56 -20.02 -9.59 -11.04
C SER A 56 -19.38 -10.95 -10.73
N ARG A 57 -18.74 -11.10 -9.56
CA ARG A 57 -17.95 -12.29 -9.21
C ARG A 57 -18.87 -13.47 -8.83
N PRO A 58 -18.77 -14.63 -9.51
CA PRO A 58 -19.38 -15.87 -9.03
C PRO A 58 -18.68 -16.41 -7.78
N GLU A 59 -19.38 -17.18 -6.93
CA GLU A 59 -18.83 -17.75 -5.68
C GLU A 59 -17.49 -18.49 -5.90
N PRO A 60 -16.56 -18.44 -4.92
CA PRO A 60 -15.19 -18.87 -5.11
C PRO A 60 -15.09 -20.40 -5.22
N ASP A 61 -14.86 -20.90 -6.44
CA ASP A 61 -14.44 -22.28 -6.70
C ASP A 61 -12.94 -22.26 -7.06
N ASN A 62 -12.08 -22.45 -6.05
CA ASN A 62 -10.61 -22.59 -6.13
C ASN A 62 -9.82 -21.30 -6.43
N ALA A 63 -9.45 -20.53 -5.39
CA ALA A 63 -8.93 -19.17 -5.54
C ALA A 63 -7.72 -18.81 -4.64
N HIS A 64 -6.67 -19.65 -4.55
CA HIS A 64 -5.56 -19.33 -3.64
C HIS A 64 -4.43 -18.48 -4.28
N GLU A 65 -4.19 -18.59 -5.60
CA GLU A 65 -3.15 -17.81 -6.29
C GLU A 65 -3.65 -16.44 -6.75
N ASP A 66 -4.92 -16.34 -7.19
CA ASP A 66 -5.52 -15.07 -7.60
C ASP A 66 -5.85 -14.16 -6.41
N GLU A 67 -6.07 -14.69 -5.20
CA GLU A 67 -6.45 -13.89 -4.02
C GLU A 67 -5.38 -12.84 -3.67
N ASP A 68 -4.11 -13.20 -3.78
CA ASP A 68 -2.97 -12.33 -3.47
C ASP A 68 -2.85 -11.18 -4.49
N HIS A 69 -3.00 -11.50 -5.78
CA HIS A 69 -3.01 -10.51 -6.87
C HIS A 69 -4.22 -9.58 -6.78
N GLU A 70 -5.40 -10.13 -6.51
CA GLU A 70 -6.63 -9.36 -6.32
C GLU A 70 -6.53 -8.42 -5.11
N SER A 71 -6.01 -8.90 -3.99
CA SER A 71 -5.75 -8.09 -2.80
C SER A 71 -4.81 -6.92 -3.13
N ARG A 72 -3.65 -7.19 -3.76
CA ARG A 72 -2.69 -6.14 -4.14
C ARG A 72 -3.30 -5.10 -5.08
N CYS A 73 -4.10 -5.53 -6.05
CA CYS A 73 -4.78 -4.62 -6.97
C CYS A 73 -5.80 -3.74 -6.23
N TYR A 74 -6.64 -4.33 -5.38
CA TYR A 74 -7.61 -3.61 -4.55
C TYR A 74 -6.92 -2.54 -3.69
N TRP A 75 -5.87 -2.94 -2.96
CA TRP A 75 -5.17 -2.02 -2.07
C TRP A 75 -4.38 -0.96 -2.82
N SER A 76 -3.93 -1.23 -4.04
CA SER A 76 -3.32 -0.21 -4.90
C SER A 76 -4.33 0.88 -5.29
N ILE A 77 -5.55 0.49 -5.67
CA ILE A 77 -6.63 1.45 -5.96
C ILE A 77 -6.96 2.26 -4.71
N PHE A 78 -7.17 1.59 -3.58
CA PHE A 78 -7.43 2.24 -2.29
C PHE A 78 -6.36 3.27 -1.93
N ILE A 79 -5.08 2.90 -2.04
CA ILE A 79 -3.96 3.81 -1.78
C ILE A 79 -4.04 5.06 -2.68
N LEU A 80 -4.33 4.88 -3.97
CA LEU A 80 -4.41 6.00 -4.92
C LEU A 80 -5.60 6.93 -4.64
N GLU A 81 -6.74 6.37 -4.26
CA GLU A 81 -7.91 7.14 -3.83
C GLU A 81 -7.58 7.98 -2.60
N ARG A 82 -7.02 7.33 -1.58
CA ARG A 82 -6.67 7.94 -0.30
C ARG A 82 -5.45 8.84 -0.33
N ALA A 83 -4.59 8.76 -1.34
CA ALA A 83 -3.44 9.64 -1.45
C ALA A 83 -3.73 10.85 -2.34
N PHE A 84 -4.53 10.69 -3.39
CA PHE A 84 -4.59 11.66 -4.49
C PHE A 84 -6.01 12.06 -4.96
N ALA A 85 -7.05 11.26 -4.68
CA ALA A 85 -8.38 11.45 -5.25
C ALA A 85 -9.51 11.47 -4.20
N HIS A 86 -9.24 12.10 -3.05
CA HIS A 86 -10.15 12.19 -1.91
C HIS A 86 -11.55 12.70 -2.28
N GLN A 87 -12.58 11.90 -1.99
CA GLN A 87 -13.98 12.31 -2.05
C GLN A 87 -14.49 12.69 -0.64
N PRO A 88 -15.14 13.86 -0.47
CA PRO A 88 -15.82 14.18 0.79
C PRO A 88 -16.97 13.19 1.03
N GLY A 89 -16.94 12.48 2.16
CA GLY A 89 -18.03 11.60 2.60
C GLY A 89 -17.87 10.11 2.30
N GLU A 90 -16.78 9.68 1.64
CA GLU A 90 -16.42 8.26 1.58
C GLU A 90 -15.72 7.86 2.89
N SER A 91 -16.42 7.04 3.68
CA SER A 91 -15.93 6.53 4.95
C SER A 91 -15.13 5.25 4.73
N GLY A 92 -13.89 5.23 5.19
CA GLY A 92 -13.22 4.00 5.62
C GLY A 92 -12.88 2.97 4.54
N GLU A 93 -12.21 1.94 4.99
CA GLU A 93 -12.12 0.63 4.33
C GLU A 93 -13.54 0.03 4.27
N SER A 94 -13.91 -0.61 3.16
CA SER A 94 -15.23 -1.24 3.03
C SER A 94 -15.32 -2.49 3.89
N ASP A 95 -16.50 -2.84 4.42
CA ASP A 95 -16.73 -4.06 5.21
C ASP A 95 -16.36 -5.37 4.46
N ASN A 96 -16.27 -5.29 3.13
CA ASN A 96 -15.87 -6.38 2.23
C ASN A 96 -14.43 -6.24 1.71
N ALA A 97 -13.55 -5.51 2.41
CA ALA A 97 -12.16 -5.38 1.98
C ALA A 97 -11.42 -6.72 2.05
N PRO A 98 -10.58 -7.06 1.05
CA PRO A 98 -9.75 -8.26 1.12
C PRO A 98 -8.69 -8.11 2.22
N LYS A 99 -8.19 -9.24 2.71
CA LYS A 99 -7.08 -9.25 3.68
C LYS A 99 -5.89 -8.45 3.14
N TYR A 100 -5.11 -7.86 4.05
CA TYR A 100 -3.87 -7.19 3.68
C TYR A 100 -2.95 -8.15 2.91
N PRO A 101 -2.33 -7.67 1.82
CA PRO A 101 -1.45 -8.49 1.00
C PRO A 101 -0.20 -8.82 1.81
N PRO A 102 0.38 -10.02 1.60
CA PRO A 102 1.54 -10.45 2.37
C PRO A 102 2.72 -9.51 2.11
N SER A 103 3.38 -9.14 3.21
CA SER A 103 4.61 -8.36 3.17
C SER A 103 5.77 -9.21 2.62
N ALA A 104 6.76 -8.55 2.03
CA ALA A 104 7.95 -9.24 1.55
C ALA A 104 8.63 -10.01 2.70
N PRO A 105 9.18 -11.21 2.43
CA PRO A 105 9.87 -11.98 3.46
C PRO A 105 11.07 -11.19 3.98
N TRP A 106 11.34 -11.35 5.28
CA TRP A 106 12.43 -10.63 5.91
C TRP A 106 13.78 -11.06 5.33
N PRO A 107 14.73 -10.13 5.13
CA PRO A 107 16.07 -10.51 4.73
C PRO A 107 16.69 -11.40 5.82
N PRO A 108 17.47 -12.44 5.46
CA PRO A 108 18.09 -13.29 6.46
C PRO A 108 18.99 -12.48 7.42
N PRO A 109 19.01 -12.80 8.73
CA PRO A 109 19.80 -12.08 9.71
C PRO A 109 21.30 -12.12 9.34
N VAL A 110 21.98 -10.98 9.48
CA VAL A 110 23.38 -10.80 9.04
C VAL A 110 24.37 -11.57 9.92
N HIS A 111 23.96 -12.02 11.11
CA HIS A 111 24.82 -12.72 12.07
C HIS A 111 24.26 -14.11 12.40
N ALA A 112 24.41 -15.05 11.47
CA ALA A 112 24.35 -16.50 11.77
C ALA A 112 25.74 -17.16 11.78
N GLN A 113 26.79 -16.41 11.45
CA GLN A 113 28.19 -16.79 11.67
C GLN A 113 28.80 -15.78 12.62
N ASP A 114 28.79 -16.12 13.91
CA ASP A 114 29.86 -15.84 14.87
C ASP A 114 29.31 -16.19 16.25
N SER A 115 29.33 -17.48 16.52
CA SER A 115 29.21 -18.05 17.85
C SER A 115 30.35 -17.53 18.72
N ASN A 116 30.22 -16.31 19.28
CA ASN A 116 30.75 -15.93 20.60
C ASN A 116 30.53 -14.48 21.05
N SER A 117 29.85 -13.62 20.30
CA SER A 117 29.44 -12.31 20.84
C SER A 117 27.95 -12.34 21.20
N GLN A 118 27.65 -12.43 22.50
CA GLN A 118 26.35 -11.99 23.04
C GLN A 118 26.25 -10.46 22.89
N THR A 119 26.11 -9.98 21.66
CA THR A 119 25.45 -8.70 21.45
C THR A 119 23.99 -8.97 21.74
N VAL A 120 23.58 -8.60 22.96
CA VAL A 120 22.18 -8.46 23.35
C VAL A 120 21.56 -7.54 22.30
N GLY A 121 20.90 -8.15 21.31
CA GLY A 121 20.01 -7.41 20.43
C GLY A 121 19.00 -6.68 21.33
N PRO A 122 18.50 -5.50 20.90
CA PRO A 122 17.47 -4.82 21.67
C PRO A 122 16.39 -5.85 22.06
N PRO A 123 15.90 -5.85 23.31
CA PRO A 123 14.86 -6.79 23.72
C PRO A 123 13.77 -6.76 22.66
N ASN A 124 13.31 -7.94 22.21
CA ASN A 124 12.14 -8.04 21.36
C ASN A 124 10.95 -7.50 22.16
N LEU A 125 10.74 -6.19 22.11
CA LEU A 125 9.61 -5.52 22.76
C LEU A 125 8.27 -6.01 22.19
N ASP A 126 8.31 -6.71 21.06
CA ASP A 126 7.17 -7.25 20.31
C ASP A 126 7.00 -8.78 20.45
N GLU A 127 7.59 -9.42 21.46
CA GLU A 127 7.39 -10.85 21.72
C GLU A 127 5.90 -11.11 22.08
N GLY A 128 5.12 -11.63 21.12
CA GLY A 128 3.69 -11.95 21.30
C GLY A 128 2.71 -11.01 20.58
N LEU A 129 3.17 -9.95 19.90
CA LEU A 129 2.33 -9.16 19.00
C LEU A 129 2.23 -9.83 17.62
N GLU A 130 1.00 -10.10 17.17
CA GLU A 130 0.73 -10.44 15.77
C GLU A 130 1.04 -9.21 14.90
N ASP A 131 2.06 -9.34 14.04
CA ASP A 131 2.45 -8.28 13.11
C ASP A 131 1.72 -8.48 11.78
N PRO A 132 0.81 -7.56 11.39
CA PRO A 132 0.10 -7.64 10.12
C PRO A 132 1.03 -7.33 8.92
N GLY A 133 2.27 -6.92 9.18
CA GLY A 133 3.30 -6.65 8.19
C GLY A 133 3.36 -5.19 7.76
N ILE A 134 4.51 -4.79 7.19
CA ILE A 134 4.79 -3.39 6.83
C ILE A 134 3.75 -2.79 5.89
N LEU A 135 3.21 -3.58 4.96
CA LEU A 135 2.25 -3.10 3.98
C LEU A 135 0.90 -2.77 4.62
N ALA A 136 0.45 -3.56 5.60
CA ALA A 136 -0.74 -3.26 6.38
C ALA A 136 -0.59 -1.95 7.16
N HIS A 137 0.55 -1.76 7.83
CA HIS A 137 0.85 -0.50 8.53
C HIS A 137 0.88 0.71 7.57
N CYS A 138 1.46 0.56 6.36
CA CYS A 138 1.45 1.61 5.35
C CYS A 138 0.03 1.96 4.89
N ILE A 139 -0.80 0.95 4.64
CA ILE A 139 -2.19 1.16 4.21
C ILE A 139 -3.00 1.84 5.32
N GLU A 140 -2.83 1.43 6.57
CA GLU A 140 -3.49 2.07 7.71
C GLU A 140 -3.11 3.56 7.83
N MET A 141 -1.84 3.89 7.70
CA MET A 141 -1.37 5.29 7.70
C MET A 141 -1.95 6.11 6.54
N ILE A 142 -2.03 5.50 5.34
CA ILE A 142 -2.64 6.14 4.17
C ILE A 142 -4.14 6.34 4.37
N SER A 143 -4.82 5.40 5.05
CA SER A 143 -6.23 5.54 5.43
C SER A 143 -6.42 6.75 6.35
N ILE A 144 -5.64 6.86 7.43
CA ILE A 144 -5.70 8.01 8.34
C ILE A 144 -5.42 9.32 7.59
N TRP A 145 -4.43 9.34 6.71
CA TRP A 145 -4.14 10.51 5.87
C TRP A 145 -5.35 10.92 5.01
N GLY A 146 -6.01 9.96 4.38
CA GLY A 146 -7.21 10.23 3.59
C GLY A 146 -8.33 10.84 4.42
N ASP A 147 -8.54 10.35 5.65
CA ASP A 147 -9.54 10.91 6.57
C ASP A 147 -9.17 12.35 7.00
N VAL A 148 -7.89 12.64 7.22
CA VAL A 148 -7.39 14.00 7.48
C VAL A 148 -7.70 14.92 6.29
N CYS A 149 -7.36 14.53 5.07
CA CYS A 149 -7.64 15.33 3.88
C CYS A 149 -9.14 15.58 3.68
N SER A 150 -9.98 14.58 3.92
CA SER A 150 -11.44 14.73 3.90
C SER A 150 -11.92 15.74 4.94
N SER A 151 -11.42 15.65 6.19
CA SER A 151 -11.79 16.60 7.26
C SER A 151 -11.40 18.04 6.92
N LEU A 152 -10.23 18.25 6.31
CA LEU A 152 -9.78 19.56 5.85
C LEU A 152 -10.66 20.08 4.71
N GLY A 153 -11.12 19.20 3.83
CA GLY A 153 -12.11 19.52 2.79
C GLY A 153 -13.44 20.01 3.38
N GLU A 154 -13.95 19.32 4.40
CA GLU A 154 -15.20 19.70 5.08
C GLU A 154 -15.08 21.02 5.82
N LEU A 155 -13.96 21.24 6.53
CA LEU A 155 -13.67 22.51 7.20
C LEU A 155 -13.66 23.67 6.19
N ARG A 156 -12.99 23.50 5.05
CA ARG A 156 -12.96 24.48 3.96
C ARG A 156 -14.35 24.73 3.36
N SER A 157 -15.23 23.73 3.37
CA SER A 157 -16.62 23.86 2.90
C SER A 157 -17.57 24.52 3.91
N GLY A 158 -17.07 24.92 5.10
CA GLY A 158 -17.86 25.60 6.13
C GLY A 158 -18.69 24.66 7.01
N LYS A 159 -18.50 23.33 6.93
CA LYS A 159 -19.13 22.35 7.83
C LYS A 159 -18.44 22.26 9.19
N ALA A 160 -18.03 23.41 9.74
CA ALA A 160 -17.04 23.48 10.80
C ALA A 160 -17.54 22.91 12.14
N GLU A 161 -16.92 21.82 12.59
CA GLU A 161 -16.82 21.47 14.01
C GLU A 161 -15.64 22.25 14.62
N SER A 162 -15.75 22.67 15.89
CA SER A 162 -14.65 23.31 16.61
C SER A 162 -13.50 22.30 16.84
N PRO A 163 -12.30 22.51 16.24
CA PRO A 163 -11.24 21.51 16.24
C PRO A 163 -10.64 21.22 17.62
N TRP A 164 -10.76 22.15 18.57
CA TRP A 164 -10.24 22.03 19.94
C TRP A 164 -11.18 21.29 20.90
N LEU A 165 -12.31 20.75 20.43
CA LEU A 165 -13.16 19.91 21.26
C LEU A 165 -12.48 18.54 21.50
N PRO A 166 -12.58 17.95 22.71
CA PRO A 166 -11.99 16.64 23.00
C PRO A 166 -12.47 15.51 22.09
N ASN A 167 -13.71 15.62 21.59
CA ASN A 167 -14.32 14.64 20.69
C ASN A 167 -14.33 15.09 19.22
N SER A 168 -13.59 16.14 18.88
CA SER A 168 -13.52 16.65 17.51
C SER A 168 -12.99 15.58 16.55
N ILE A 169 -13.33 15.71 15.26
CA ILE A 169 -12.74 14.87 14.20
C ILE A 169 -11.20 14.89 14.27
N ILE A 170 -10.59 16.06 14.52
CA ILE A 170 -9.13 16.20 14.60
C ILE A 170 -8.56 15.45 15.82
N SER A 171 -9.19 15.56 16.98
CA SER A 171 -8.78 14.84 18.19
C SER A 171 -8.86 13.31 18.00
N ARG A 172 -9.93 12.83 17.37
CA ARG A 172 -10.10 11.40 17.04
C ARG A 172 -9.07 10.90 16.03
N LEU A 173 -8.78 11.67 14.99
CA LEU A 173 -7.76 11.30 13.99
C LEU A 173 -6.36 11.28 14.61
N SER A 174 -6.05 12.24 15.50
CA SER A 174 -4.79 12.26 16.24
C SER A 174 -4.62 11.04 17.13
N LEU A 175 -5.70 10.63 17.83
CA LEU A 175 -5.70 9.40 18.63
C LEU A 175 -5.43 8.16 17.75
N ARG A 176 -6.15 8.01 16.63
CA ARG A 176 -5.93 6.87 15.71
C ARG A 176 -4.49 6.83 15.17
N MET A 177 -3.89 7.98 14.88
CA MET A 177 -2.49 8.07 14.47
C MET A 177 -1.52 7.60 15.56
N HIS A 178 -1.76 7.99 16.81
CA HIS A 178 -0.93 7.52 17.92
C HIS A 178 -1.13 6.02 18.22
N GLU A 179 -2.36 5.52 18.07
CA GLU A 179 -2.66 4.09 18.23
C GLU A 179 -2.03 3.23 17.12
N SER A 180 -1.97 3.73 15.88
CA SER A 180 -1.26 3.04 14.79
C SER A 180 0.25 3.10 15.00
N GLU A 181 0.80 4.24 15.43
CA GLU A 181 2.23 4.37 15.78
C GLU A 181 2.62 3.44 16.93
N ALA A 182 1.79 3.31 17.96
CA ALA A 182 2.03 2.43 19.08
C ALA A 182 2.02 0.93 18.70
N ARG A 183 1.26 0.55 17.66
CA ARG A 183 1.25 -0.81 17.09
C ARG A 183 2.39 -1.05 16.10
N PHE A 184 3.08 -0.01 15.65
CA PHE A 184 4.17 -0.14 14.69
C PHE A 184 5.34 -0.89 15.34
N THR A 185 5.42 -2.18 15.01
CA THR A 185 6.40 -3.12 15.54
C THR A 185 7.82 -2.61 15.31
N SER A 186 8.65 -2.65 16.35
CA SER A 186 10.04 -2.23 16.31
C SER A 186 10.83 -2.93 15.18
N ARG A 187 10.40 -4.13 14.79
CA ARG A 187 10.95 -4.96 13.69
C ARG A 187 10.96 -4.27 12.32
N HIS A 188 10.10 -3.28 12.08
CA HIS A 188 10.05 -2.52 10.82
C HIS A 188 10.96 -1.28 10.82
N LEU A 189 11.59 -0.95 11.95
CA LEU A 189 12.50 0.20 12.05
C LEU A 189 13.84 -0.12 11.38
N LEU A 190 14.33 0.80 10.56
CA LEU A 190 15.63 0.69 9.85
C LEU A 190 16.81 0.37 10.80
N ARG A 191 16.75 0.81 12.06
CA ARG A 191 17.79 0.52 13.07
C ARG A 191 17.92 -0.98 13.38
N ASN A 192 16.85 -1.74 13.18
CA ASN A 192 16.75 -3.16 13.47
C ASN A 192 16.97 -4.03 12.22
N VAL A 193 16.92 -3.42 11.03
CA VAL A 193 17.46 -4.00 9.80
C VAL A 193 18.98 -3.83 9.87
N ALA A 194 19.74 -4.89 10.12
CA ALA A 194 21.20 -4.84 10.23
C ALA A 194 21.89 -4.47 8.90
N LEU A 195 21.79 -3.20 8.50
CA LEU A 195 22.46 -2.61 7.35
C LEU A 195 23.99 -2.43 7.51
N PRO A 196 24.58 -2.23 8.71
CA PRO A 196 26.00 -1.84 8.83
C PRO A 196 27.08 -2.87 8.44
N GLY A 197 26.72 -4.06 7.95
CA GLY A 197 27.68 -5.11 7.55
C GLY A 197 27.84 -5.32 6.04
N ARG A 198 27.07 -4.64 5.18
CA ARG A 198 27.18 -4.82 3.73
C ARG A 198 28.35 -4.01 3.17
N SER A 199 29.52 -4.63 3.07
CA SER A 199 30.64 -4.07 2.30
C SER A 199 30.21 -3.84 0.83
N PRO A 200 30.75 -2.82 0.14
CA PRO A 200 30.37 -2.49 -1.24
C PRO A 200 30.57 -3.65 -2.25
N LEU A 201 31.33 -4.67 -1.87
CA LEU A 201 31.61 -5.88 -2.66
C LEU A 201 30.42 -6.86 -2.73
N ASN A 202 29.46 -6.78 -1.80
CA ASN A 202 28.27 -7.66 -1.81
C ASN A 202 27.14 -7.14 -2.71
N CYS A 203 27.20 -5.90 -3.19
CA CYS A 203 26.27 -5.37 -4.18
C CYS A 203 26.53 -5.90 -5.60
N SER A 204 27.73 -6.44 -5.87
CA SER A 204 28.07 -7.06 -7.17
C SER A 204 27.52 -8.47 -7.34
N SER A 205 27.25 -9.22 -6.26
CA SER A 205 26.80 -10.61 -6.36
C SER A 205 25.32 -10.77 -6.70
N ILE A 206 24.49 -9.74 -6.46
CA ILE A 206 23.10 -9.73 -6.95
C ILE A 206 23.06 -9.54 -8.48
N LYS A 207 24.12 -9.01 -9.09
CA LYS A 207 24.26 -8.96 -10.55
C LYS A 207 24.80 -10.26 -11.16
N SER A 208 25.26 -11.23 -10.36
CA SER A 208 25.86 -12.47 -10.87
C SER A 208 24.94 -13.69 -10.86
N THR A 209 23.73 -13.61 -10.30
CA THR A 209 22.69 -14.64 -10.50
C THR A 209 21.78 -14.33 -11.69
N GLY A 210 21.86 -13.12 -12.25
CA GLY A 210 21.37 -12.83 -13.59
C GLY A 210 22.42 -13.24 -14.61
N HIS A 211 22.39 -14.50 -15.04
CA HIS A 211 23.23 -15.03 -16.13
C HIS A 211 23.34 -14.04 -17.31
N PRO A 212 24.55 -13.57 -17.65
CA PRO A 212 24.82 -13.00 -18.96
C PRO A 212 25.71 -13.95 -19.76
N GLY A 213 25.25 -14.35 -20.94
CA GLY A 213 26.01 -15.12 -21.93
C GLY A 213 25.26 -16.39 -22.34
N HIS A 214 24.89 -16.59 -23.61
CA HIS A 214 25.71 -16.36 -24.78
C HIS A 214 24.93 -15.87 -26.00
N LEU A 215 25.48 -14.81 -26.60
CA LEU A 215 25.53 -14.58 -28.05
C LEU A 215 25.81 -15.87 -28.82
N TRP A 216 25.01 -16.17 -29.85
CA TRP A 216 25.43 -16.40 -31.24
C TRP A 216 24.21 -16.02 -32.10
N ARG A 217 24.34 -15.02 -32.98
CA ARG A 217 24.50 -15.19 -34.43
C ARG A 217 23.41 -16.04 -35.06
#